data_AF-A0A8B9N517-F1
#
_entry.id   AF-A0A8B9N517-F1
#
_cell.length_a   1.000
_cell.length_b   1.000
_cell.length_c   1.000
_cell.angle_alpha   90.00
_cell.angle_beta   90.00
_cell.angle_gamma   90.00
#
_symmetry.space_group_name_H-M   'P 1'
#
loop_
_entity.id
_entity.type
_entity.pdbx_description
1 polymer ?
#
loop_
_entity_poly.entity_id
_entity_poly.type
_entity_poly.pdbx_seq_one_letter_code
_entity_poly.pdbx_strand_id
1 'polypeptide(L)'
;QCPAAPLAFLLELGCPQPRASCLSRHQLLAAIRQMQQLLKGQETRFAEGLRVMKSRTCLNSDPPPRRALPASCPALQAPVDGRKFGTKYLVEHEVHFTCDPGFQLLGSSTRTCQANGSWTGQEPHCAGTISECSSSPCQNGGTCLEGLNQYKCLCPQQWTGATCQYQVGDPPPPGPILCEVYKREGGPRLCAHACVNLPGSYRCACPGGYVLLGDGKSCEGEEGLERHRLTAFSQLAQLLF
;
A
#
# COMPACT_ATOMS: atom_id res chain seq x y z
N GLN A 1 24.11 46.22 -49.28
CA GLN A 1 24.79 46.49 -48.01
C GLN A 1 23.93 45.96 -46.88
N CYS A 2 24.44 45.03 -46.07
CA CYS A 2 23.88 44.66 -44.77
C CYS A 2 24.87 45.14 -43.70
N PRO A 3 24.37 45.60 -42.54
CA PRO A 3 25.16 46.37 -41.59
C PRO A 3 26.20 45.53 -40.86
N ALA A 4 27.32 46.18 -40.55
CA ALA A 4 28.49 45.62 -39.92
C ALA A 4 28.21 45.22 -38.46
N ALA A 5 28.58 43.99 -38.11
CA ALA A 5 28.78 43.54 -36.74
C ALA A 5 30.29 43.58 -36.40
N PRO A 6 30.68 43.72 -35.12
CA PRO A 6 32.05 44.00 -34.71
C PRO A 6 33.00 42.83 -35.00
N LEU A 7 34.21 43.16 -35.46
CA LEU A 7 35.30 42.28 -35.88
C LEU A 7 35.83 41.27 -34.84
N ALA A 8 35.27 41.24 -33.64
CA ALA A 8 35.73 40.34 -32.57
C ALA A 8 35.03 38.96 -32.55
N PHE A 9 34.00 38.74 -33.37
CA PHE A 9 33.24 37.47 -33.38
C PHE A 9 33.47 36.58 -34.62
N LEU A 10 34.38 36.97 -35.53
CA LEU A 10 34.68 36.23 -36.77
C LEU A 10 36.01 35.44 -36.73
N LEU A 11 36.58 35.20 -35.55
CA LEU A 11 37.79 34.39 -35.40
C LEU A 11 37.56 32.97 -34.85
N GLU A 12 36.36 32.63 -34.40
CA GLU A 12 36.03 31.31 -33.81
C GLU A 12 35.24 30.37 -34.76
N LEU A 13 34.92 30.80 -35.98
CA LEU A 13 34.18 29.96 -36.95
C LEU A 13 34.95 29.65 -38.24
N GLY A 14 36.25 29.94 -38.31
CA GLY A 14 37.10 29.44 -39.40
C GLY A 14 36.57 29.73 -40.81
N CYS A 15 35.83 30.83 -41.01
CA CYS A 15 35.35 31.22 -42.33
C CYS A 15 36.42 32.03 -43.04
N PRO A 16 37.01 31.54 -44.15
CA PRO A 16 37.95 32.32 -44.93
C PRO A 16 37.24 33.53 -45.56
N GLN A 17 37.95 34.66 -45.58
CA GLN A 17 37.58 35.90 -46.27
C GLN A 17 37.02 35.68 -47.69
N PRO A 18 36.19 36.60 -48.23
CA PRO A 18 35.55 36.46 -49.52
C PRO A 18 36.56 36.71 -50.65
N ARG A 19 37.36 35.68 -50.96
CA ARG A 19 38.11 35.57 -52.21
C ARG A 19 38.01 34.15 -52.75
N ALA A 20 36.78 33.68 -52.95
CA ALA A 20 36.55 32.49 -53.76
C ALA A 20 36.58 32.92 -55.23
N SER A 21 37.76 32.84 -55.84
CA SER A 21 37.94 32.93 -57.29
C SER A 21 36.98 31.93 -57.96
N CYS A 22 36.07 32.39 -58.82
CA CYS A 22 35.18 31.49 -59.56
C CYS A 22 36.02 30.46 -60.35
N LEU A 23 35.75 29.17 -60.14
CA LEU A 23 36.39 28.08 -60.87
C LEU A 23 36.18 28.27 -62.38
N SER A 24 37.25 28.17 -63.17
CA SER A 24 37.13 28.21 -64.62
C SER A 24 36.30 27.03 -65.13
N ARG A 25 35.67 27.15 -66.30
CA ARG A 25 34.90 26.06 -66.94
C ARG A 25 35.68 24.74 -67.01
N HIS A 26 37.00 24.81 -67.21
CA HIS A 26 37.87 23.65 -67.20
C HIS A 26 38.00 23.00 -65.83
N GLN A 27 38.14 23.80 -64.77
CA GLN A 27 38.23 23.28 -63.40
C GLN A 27 36.89 22.69 -62.93
N LEU A 28 35.75 23.29 -63.31
CA LEU A 28 34.43 22.74 -63.02
C LEU A 28 34.19 21.39 -63.72
N LEU A 29 34.56 21.28 -65.00
CA LEU A 29 34.44 20.02 -65.74
C LEU A 29 35.37 18.93 -65.20
N ALA A 30 36.56 19.28 -64.73
CA ALA A 30 37.46 18.34 -64.06
C ALA A 30 36.88 17.82 -62.74
N ALA A 31 36.30 18.72 -61.92
CA ALA A 31 35.62 18.34 -60.68
C ALA A 31 34.40 17.45 -60.92
N ILE A 32 33.57 17.74 -61.93
CA ILE A 32 32.43 16.90 -62.30
C ILE A 32 32.89 15.50 -62.75
N ARG A 33 33.96 15.41 -63.54
CA ARG A 33 34.53 14.11 -63.96
C ARG A 33 35.08 13.31 -62.78
N GLN A 34 35.78 13.94 -61.84
CA GLN A 34 36.23 13.29 -60.61
C GLN A 34 35.06 12.80 -59.76
N MET A 35 34.01 13.62 -59.60
CA MET A 35 32.83 13.25 -58.82
C MET A 35 32.04 12.11 -59.46
N GLN A 36 31.94 12.09 -60.80
CA GLN A 36 31.35 10.97 -61.55
C GLN A 36 32.17 9.68 -61.45
N GLN A 37 33.52 9.77 -61.39
CA GLN A 37 34.37 8.60 -61.17
C GLN A 37 34.23 8.04 -59.74
N LEU A 38 34.08 8.90 -58.73
CA LEU A 38 33.84 8.50 -57.35
C LEU A 38 32.45 7.85 -57.16
N LEU A 39 31.43 8.32 -57.88
CA LEU A 39 30.09 7.75 -57.86
C LEU A 39 30.01 6.39 -58.58
N LYS A 40 30.72 6.21 -59.71
CA LYS A 40 30.78 4.91 -60.42
C LYS A 40 31.38 3.76 -59.60
N GLY A 41 32.23 4.07 -58.62
CA GLY A 41 32.83 3.07 -57.71
C GLY A 41 31.97 2.67 -56.51
N GLN A 42 30.86 3.38 -56.24
CA GLN A 42 29.95 3.08 -55.13
C GLN A 42 28.89 2.04 -55.52
N GLU A 43 28.44 2.01 -56.77
CA GLU A 43 27.45 1.03 -57.26
C GLU A 43 28.03 -0.38 -57.38
N THR A 44 29.31 -0.52 -57.76
CA THR A 44 29.99 -1.82 -57.87
C THR A 44 30.22 -2.47 -56.49
N ARG A 45 30.53 -1.67 -55.46
CA ARG A 45 30.66 -2.17 -54.07
C ARG A 45 29.34 -2.65 -53.47
N PHE A 46 28.22 -2.02 -53.83
CA PHE A 46 26.88 -2.45 -53.41
C PHE A 46 26.44 -3.75 -54.13
N ALA A 47 26.71 -3.87 -55.43
CA ALA A 47 26.38 -5.06 -56.21
C ALA A 47 27.22 -6.28 -55.80
N GLU A 48 28.50 -6.08 -55.46
CA GLU A 48 29.41 -7.14 -55.01
C GLU A 48 29.13 -7.53 -53.55
N GLY A 49 28.80 -6.57 -52.68
CA GLY A 49 28.29 -6.83 -51.33
C GLY A 49 26.98 -7.64 -51.32
N LEU A 50 26.06 -7.37 -52.26
CA LEU A 50 24.83 -8.14 -52.42
C LEU A 50 25.09 -9.56 -52.99
N ARG A 51 26.13 -9.73 -53.82
CA ARG A 51 26.57 -11.05 -54.34
C ARG A 51 27.21 -11.92 -53.25
N VAL A 52 27.99 -11.31 -52.35
CA VAL A 52 28.58 -11.99 -51.20
C VAL A 52 27.51 -12.36 -50.16
N MET A 53 26.49 -11.52 -49.97
CA MET A 53 25.33 -11.84 -49.11
C MET A 53 24.42 -12.94 -49.66
N LYS A 54 24.35 -13.13 -50.98
CA LYS A 54 23.54 -14.19 -51.62
C LYS A 54 24.22 -15.56 -51.78
N SER A 55 25.53 -15.68 -51.51
CA SER A 55 26.29 -16.91 -51.83
C SER A 55 26.86 -17.68 -50.63
N ARG A 56 26.55 -17.30 -49.39
CA ARG A 56 26.86 -18.12 -48.21
C ARG A 56 25.57 -18.58 -47.51
N THR A 57 25.12 -19.77 -47.93
CA THR A 57 24.49 -20.81 -47.08
C THR A 57 23.80 -20.34 -45.80
N CYS A 58 22.50 -20.03 -45.89
CA CYS A 58 21.55 -20.09 -44.76
C CYS A 58 20.19 -20.68 -45.21
N LEU A 59 20.20 -21.64 -46.15
CA LEU A 59 18.98 -22.39 -46.54
C LEU A 59 18.88 -23.76 -45.85
N ASN A 60 19.77 -24.07 -44.90
CA ASN A 60 19.74 -25.28 -44.06
C ASN A 60 20.26 -24.97 -42.64
N SER A 61 19.62 -24.02 -41.98
CA SER A 61 19.58 -24.00 -40.53
C SER A 61 18.11 -24.15 -40.16
N ASP A 62 17.82 -25.09 -39.26
CA ASP A 62 16.56 -25.14 -38.53
C ASP A 62 16.05 -23.72 -38.27
N PRO A 63 14.73 -23.47 -38.42
CA PRO A 63 14.19 -22.13 -38.18
C PRO A 63 14.73 -21.63 -36.83
N PRO A 64 15.26 -20.39 -36.76
CA PRO A 64 15.68 -19.82 -35.47
C PRO A 64 14.50 -20.00 -34.50
N PRO A 65 14.74 -20.36 -33.22
CA PRO A 65 13.65 -20.60 -32.29
C PRO A 65 12.76 -19.37 -32.37
N ARG A 66 11.48 -19.59 -32.69
CA ARG A 66 10.48 -18.52 -32.79
C ARG A 66 10.79 -17.58 -31.64
N ARG A 67 11.10 -16.30 -31.91
CA ARG A 67 11.10 -15.28 -30.86
C ARG A 67 9.79 -15.51 -30.14
N ALA A 68 9.84 -16.07 -28.93
CA ALA A 68 8.65 -16.32 -28.16
C ALA A 68 7.95 -14.96 -28.11
N LEU A 69 6.70 -14.89 -28.58
CA LEU A 69 5.84 -13.79 -28.19
C LEU A 69 6.06 -13.61 -26.68
N PRO A 70 6.18 -12.38 -26.15
CA PRO A 70 6.33 -12.20 -24.71
C PRO A 70 5.28 -13.09 -24.05
N ALA A 71 5.72 -14.05 -23.22
CA ALA A 71 4.84 -15.10 -22.71
C ALA A 71 3.81 -14.42 -21.80
N SER A 72 2.71 -13.98 -22.42
CA SER A 72 1.66 -13.24 -21.75
C SER A 72 0.72 -14.26 -21.17
N CYS A 73 0.43 -14.13 -19.89
CA CYS A 73 -0.55 -14.98 -19.25
C CYS A 73 -1.98 -14.51 -19.60
N PRO A 74 -2.97 -15.41 -19.52
CA PRO A 74 -4.38 -15.05 -19.71
C PRO A 74 -4.79 -13.93 -18.76
N ALA A 75 -5.65 -13.02 -19.23
CA ALA A 75 -6.18 -11.95 -18.39
C ALA A 75 -7.02 -12.52 -17.24
N LEU A 76 -6.70 -12.15 -16.01
CA LEU A 76 -7.45 -12.55 -14.82
C LEU A 76 -8.64 -11.62 -14.58
N GLN A 77 -9.76 -12.18 -14.13
CA GLN A 77 -10.92 -11.41 -13.68
C GLN A 77 -10.81 -11.09 -12.19
N ALA A 78 -11.52 -10.06 -11.73
CA ALA A 78 -11.69 -9.85 -10.30
C ALA A 78 -12.63 -10.93 -9.74
N PRO A 79 -12.36 -11.48 -8.54
CA PRO A 79 -13.31 -12.37 -7.88
C PRO A 79 -14.62 -11.63 -7.60
N VAL A 80 -15.74 -12.34 -7.64
CA VAL A 80 -17.03 -11.84 -7.15
C VAL A 80 -16.86 -11.42 -5.69
N ASP A 81 -17.42 -10.28 -5.29
CA ASP A 81 -17.24 -9.70 -3.95
C ASP A 81 -15.77 -9.43 -3.59
N GLY A 82 -14.98 -9.01 -4.58
CA GLY A 82 -13.58 -8.64 -4.39
C GLY A 82 -13.00 -7.76 -5.49
N ARG A 83 -11.70 -7.48 -5.37
CA ARG A 83 -10.95 -6.54 -6.19
C ARG A 83 -9.66 -7.17 -6.70
N LYS A 84 -9.27 -6.76 -7.91
CA LYS A 84 -8.02 -7.13 -8.56
C LYS A 84 -7.15 -5.89 -8.73
N PHE A 85 -5.89 -5.99 -8.32
CA PHE A 85 -4.86 -4.97 -8.51
C PHE A 85 -3.81 -5.49 -9.50
N GLY A 86 -3.72 -4.83 -10.65
CA GLY A 86 -2.81 -5.20 -11.73
C GLY A 86 -3.51 -5.29 -13.08
N THR A 87 -2.91 -4.69 -14.09
CA THR A 87 -3.41 -4.64 -15.48
C THR A 87 -2.44 -5.23 -16.49
N LYS A 88 -1.23 -5.56 -16.06
CA LYS A 88 -0.18 -6.15 -16.90
C LYS A 88 -0.15 -7.66 -16.69
N TYR A 89 -0.05 -8.40 -17.79
CA TYR A 89 -0.08 -9.87 -17.81
C TYR A 89 1.19 -10.45 -18.46
N LEU A 90 2.31 -9.74 -18.35
CA LEU A 90 3.61 -10.17 -18.89
C LEU A 90 4.34 -11.03 -17.86
N VAL A 91 5.30 -11.85 -18.30
CA VAL A 91 6.17 -12.65 -17.41
C VAL A 91 6.72 -11.79 -16.25
N GLU A 92 6.79 -12.40 -15.07
CA GLU A 92 7.21 -11.82 -13.79
C GLU A 92 6.30 -10.71 -13.24
N HIS A 93 5.25 -10.30 -13.95
CA HIS A 93 4.27 -9.40 -13.37
C HIS A 93 3.36 -10.14 -12.40
N GLU A 94 3.02 -9.44 -11.32
CA GLU A 94 2.15 -9.93 -10.26
C GLU A 94 0.81 -9.21 -10.28
N VAL A 95 -0.23 -9.97 -9.98
CA VAL A 95 -1.58 -9.49 -9.79
C VAL A 95 -2.01 -9.84 -8.38
N HIS A 96 -2.44 -8.84 -7.63
CA HIS A 96 -2.88 -8.99 -6.24
C HIS A 96 -4.40 -8.94 -6.15
N PHE A 97 -4.96 -9.70 -5.21
CA PHE A 97 -6.39 -9.86 -5.02
C PHE A 97 -6.76 -9.61 -3.56
N THR A 98 -7.88 -8.91 -3.37
CA THR A 98 -8.48 -8.68 -2.05
C THR A 98 -9.97 -8.95 -2.14
N CYS A 99 -10.59 -9.39 -1.05
CA CYS A 99 -12.05 -9.46 -0.98
C CYS A 99 -12.64 -8.16 -0.39
N ASP A 100 -13.89 -7.88 -0.72
CA ASP A 100 -14.65 -6.80 -0.09
C ASP A 100 -14.94 -7.15 1.39
N PRO A 101 -15.24 -6.16 2.24
CA PRO A 101 -15.48 -6.40 3.67
C PRO A 101 -16.55 -7.48 3.93
N GLY A 102 -16.24 -8.46 4.79
CA GLY A 102 -17.13 -9.57 5.13
C GLY A 102 -16.89 -10.87 4.35
N PHE A 103 -15.94 -10.87 3.42
CA PHE A 103 -15.56 -12.03 2.61
C PHE A 103 -14.12 -12.47 2.90
N GLN A 104 -13.88 -13.78 2.91
CA GLN A 104 -12.54 -14.35 3.03
C GLN A 104 -11.98 -14.73 1.67
N LEU A 105 -10.70 -14.41 1.45
CA LEU A 105 -9.99 -14.84 0.25
C LEU A 105 -9.55 -16.29 0.38
N LEU A 106 -10.15 -17.16 -0.44
CA LEU A 106 -9.71 -18.53 -0.63
C LEU A 106 -8.85 -18.60 -1.91
N GLY A 107 -7.75 -19.35 -1.88
CA GLY A 107 -6.78 -19.42 -2.97
C GLY A 107 -5.59 -18.48 -2.76
N SER A 108 -4.96 -18.04 -3.85
CA SER A 108 -3.73 -17.23 -3.76
C SER A 108 -4.03 -15.73 -3.82
N SER A 109 -3.60 -14.98 -2.80
CA SER A 109 -3.73 -13.52 -2.72
C SER A 109 -2.89 -12.78 -3.76
N THR A 110 -1.83 -13.41 -4.25
CA THR A 110 -0.97 -12.89 -5.32
C THR A 110 -0.69 -13.99 -6.32
N ARG A 111 -0.76 -13.66 -7.62
CA ARG A 111 -0.41 -14.56 -8.72
C ARG A 111 0.62 -13.90 -9.61
N THR A 112 1.65 -14.64 -9.99
CA THR A 112 2.78 -14.18 -10.80
C THR A 112 2.75 -14.88 -12.14
N CYS A 113 2.93 -14.15 -13.24
CA CYS A 113 2.95 -14.73 -14.57
C CYS A 113 4.29 -15.42 -14.84
N GLN A 114 4.27 -16.71 -15.16
CA GLN A 114 5.46 -17.51 -15.38
C GLN A 114 5.88 -17.54 -16.86
N ALA A 115 7.13 -17.90 -17.12
CA ALA A 115 7.69 -17.98 -18.48
C ALA A 115 7.00 -19.01 -19.39
N ASN A 116 6.26 -19.96 -18.81
CA ASN A 116 5.45 -20.95 -19.52
C ASN A 116 4.05 -20.43 -19.91
N GLY A 117 3.70 -19.17 -19.57
CA GLY A 117 2.40 -18.57 -19.83
C GLY A 117 1.29 -18.94 -18.83
N SER A 118 1.62 -19.59 -17.70
CA SER A 118 0.67 -19.86 -16.61
C SER A 118 0.85 -18.93 -15.41
N TRP A 119 -0.22 -18.73 -14.66
CA TRP A 119 -0.18 -18.04 -13.37
C TRP A 119 0.22 -18.99 -12.24
N THR A 120 1.06 -18.52 -11.33
CA THR A 120 1.31 -19.22 -10.07
C THR A 120 0.05 -19.28 -9.19
N GLY A 121 0.06 -20.20 -8.23
CA GLY A 121 -0.96 -20.28 -7.20
C GLY A 121 -2.32 -20.77 -7.69
N GLN A 122 -3.28 -20.75 -6.77
CA GLN A 122 -4.67 -21.15 -7.01
C GLN A 122 -5.53 -19.94 -7.36
N GLU A 123 -6.58 -20.15 -8.14
CA GLU A 123 -7.53 -19.10 -8.50
C GLU A 123 -8.21 -18.52 -7.24
N PRO A 124 -8.16 -17.19 -7.03
CA PRO A 124 -8.74 -16.58 -5.85
C PRO A 124 -10.25 -16.52 -5.97
N HIS A 125 -10.94 -16.96 -4.93
CA HIS A 125 -12.38 -16.82 -4.78
C HIS A 125 -12.71 -16.23 -3.42
N CYS A 126 -13.63 -15.28 -3.38
CA CYS A 126 -14.11 -14.70 -2.15
C CYS A 126 -15.32 -15.51 -1.69
N ALA A 127 -15.12 -16.33 -0.66
CA ALA A 127 -16.21 -17.01 0.00
C ALA A 127 -16.75 -16.11 1.10
N GLY A 128 -18.06 -15.94 1.16
CA GLY A 128 -18.71 -15.38 2.33
C GLY A 128 -18.48 -16.32 3.52
N THR A 129 -18.40 -15.73 4.72
CA THR A 129 -18.40 -16.35 6.05
C THR A 129 -17.03 -16.58 6.73
N ILE A 130 -16.64 -15.63 7.58
CA ILE A 130 -16.55 -16.01 8.99
C ILE A 130 -17.97 -15.82 9.51
N SER A 131 -18.73 -16.91 9.65
CA SER A 131 -19.82 -16.85 10.62
C SER A 131 -19.13 -16.81 11.97
N GLU A 132 -19.13 -15.67 12.65
CA GLU A 132 -18.52 -15.57 13.98
C GLU A 132 -19.25 -16.51 14.98
N CYS A 133 -20.45 -16.93 14.61
CA CYS A 133 -21.25 -17.93 15.31
C CYS A 133 -20.86 -19.39 15.03
N SER A 134 -20.06 -19.68 14.00
CA SER A 134 -19.66 -21.07 13.68
C SER A 134 -18.86 -21.73 14.81
N SER A 135 -18.10 -20.94 15.56
CA SER A 135 -17.35 -21.37 16.75
C SER A 135 -18.24 -21.63 17.98
N SER A 136 -19.56 -21.40 17.89
CA SER A 136 -20.49 -21.45 19.01
C SER A 136 -20.01 -20.65 20.23
N PRO A 137 -19.70 -19.34 20.08
CA PRO A 137 -19.05 -18.56 21.13
C PRO A 137 -19.94 -18.31 22.36
N CYS A 138 -21.26 -18.41 22.23
CA CYS A 138 -22.21 -18.16 23.31
C CYS A 138 -22.37 -19.39 24.20
N GLN A 139 -22.02 -19.24 25.48
CA GLN A 139 -22.11 -20.29 26.50
C GLN A 139 -23.50 -20.35 27.14
N ASN A 140 -23.74 -21.40 27.93
CA ASN A 140 -24.92 -21.53 28.79
C ASN A 140 -26.28 -21.38 28.09
N GLY A 141 -26.38 -21.84 26.84
CA GLY A 141 -27.60 -21.76 26.05
C GLY A 141 -27.88 -20.38 25.45
N GLY A 142 -26.87 -19.50 25.38
CA GLY A 142 -26.99 -18.23 24.67
C GLY A 142 -27.18 -18.42 23.16
N THR A 143 -28.02 -17.57 22.56
CA THR A 143 -28.23 -17.56 21.10
C THR A 143 -27.24 -16.63 20.44
N CYS A 144 -26.47 -17.14 19.48
CA CYS A 144 -25.53 -16.32 18.71
C CYS A 144 -26.24 -15.61 17.56
N LEU A 145 -26.05 -14.29 17.47
CA LEU A 145 -26.49 -13.47 16.35
C LEU A 145 -25.26 -13.07 15.53
N GLU A 146 -25.32 -13.32 14.22
CA GLU A 146 -24.30 -12.86 13.29
C GLU A 146 -24.35 -11.33 13.11
N GLY A 147 -23.20 -10.76 12.78
CA GLY A 147 -23.02 -9.35 12.49
C GLY A 147 -21.91 -9.14 11.47
N LEU A 148 -21.68 -7.89 11.08
CA LEU A 148 -20.59 -7.56 10.15
C LEU A 148 -19.25 -7.59 10.90
N ASN A 149 -18.47 -8.67 10.74
CA ASN A 149 -17.18 -8.88 11.43
C ASN A 149 -17.28 -8.95 12.97
N GLN A 150 -18.44 -9.33 13.51
CA GLN A 150 -18.67 -9.45 14.96
C GLN A 150 -19.87 -10.35 15.25
N TYR A 151 -19.86 -11.02 16.42
CA TYR A 151 -21.04 -11.72 16.94
C TYR A 151 -21.65 -10.99 18.14
N LYS A 152 -22.94 -11.26 18.40
CA LYS A 152 -23.61 -10.84 19.63
C LYS A 152 -24.34 -12.03 20.25
N CYS A 153 -24.06 -12.30 21.52
CA CYS A 153 -24.80 -13.31 22.27
C CYS A 153 -26.05 -12.73 22.92
N LEU A 154 -27.21 -13.36 22.68
CA LEU A 154 -28.42 -13.17 23.49
C LEU A 154 -28.37 -14.17 24.65
N CYS A 155 -28.20 -13.65 25.86
CA CYS A 155 -28.11 -14.49 27.04
C CYS A 155 -29.49 -14.82 27.64
N PRO A 156 -29.69 -16.05 28.14
CA PRO A 156 -30.86 -16.39 28.93
C PRO A 156 -30.93 -15.56 30.22
N GLN A 157 -32.10 -15.54 30.87
CA GLN A 157 -32.40 -14.62 31.98
C GLN A 157 -31.45 -14.68 33.19
N GLN A 158 -30.70 -15.78 33.36
CA GLN A 158 -29.77 -16.01 34.47
C GLN A 158 -28.30 -15.81 34.09
N TRP A 159 -27.99 -15.39 32.85
CA TRP A 159 -26.63 -15.26 32.34
C TRP A 159 -26.34 -13.88 31.75
N THR A 160 -25.08 -13.47 31.80
CA THR A 160 -24.57 -12.19 31.32
C THR A 160 -23.11 -12.32 30.86
N GLY A 161 -22.56 -11.24 30.31
CA GLY A 161 -21.23 -11.19 29.70
C GLY A 161 -21.26 -11.28 28.17
N ALA A 162 -20.11 -11.09 27.53
CA ALA A 162 -19.98 -11.07 26.07
C ALA A 162 -20.33 -12.42 25.41
N THR A 163 -20.08 -13.51 26.13
CA THR A 163 -20.33 -14.89 25.72
C THR A 163 -21.30 -15.61 26.66
N CYS A 164 -22.09 -14.88 27.46
CA CYS A 164 -23.00 -15.46 28.47
C CYS A 164 -22.30 -16.34 29.52
N GLN A 165 -21.04 -16.02 29.82
CA GLN A 165 -20.18 -16.82 30.70
C GLN A 165 -20.40 -16.56 32.20
N TYR A 166 -21.16 -15.52 32.58
CA TYR A 166 -21.34 -15.11 33.97
C TYR A 166 -22.79 -15.23 34.40
N GLN A 167 -23.04 -15.61 35.66
CA GLN A 167 -24.39 -15.66 36.20
C GLN A 167 -24.84 -14.26 36.65
N VAL A 168 -26.12 -13.94 36.46
CA VAL A 168 -26.70 -12.68 36.93
C VAL A 168 -26.78 -12.69 38.46
N GLY A 169 -26.11 -11.74 39.11
CA GLY A 169 -26.06 -11.62 40.58
C GLY A 169 -24.69 -11.90 41.18
N ASP A 170 -23.81 -12.57 40.45
CA ASP A 170 -22.42 -12.72 40.83
C ASP A 170 -21.59 -11.52 40.36
N PRO A 171 -20.63 -11.04 41.17
CA PRO A 171 -19.68 -10.05 40.67
C PRO A 171 -18.94 -10.67 39.48
N PRO A 172 -18.96 -10.03 38.29
CA PRO A 172 -18.21 -10.56 37.16
C PRO A 172 -16.75 -10.70 37.58
N PRO A 173 -16.04 -11.79 37.18
CA PRO A 173 -14.62 -11.90 37.45
C PRO A 173 -13.94 -10.63 36.92
N PRO A 174 -12.84 -10.17 37.54
CA PRO A 174 -12.08 -9.06 37.00
C PRO A 174 -11.60 -9.46 35.61
N GLY A 175 -12.39 -9.09 34.59
CA GLY A 175 -11.98 -9.12 33.21
C GLY A 175 -10.79 -8.17 33.05
N PRO A 176 -10.15 -8.15 31.87
CA PRO A 176 -9.14 -7.14 31.62
C PRO A 176 -9.81 -5.79 31.81
N ILE A 177 -9.38 -5.05 32.83
CA ILE A 177 -10.01 -3.78 33.15
C ILE A 177 -9.50 -2.78 32.13
N LEU A 178 -10.12 -2.79 30.96
CA LEU A 178 -9.73 -1.94 29.85
C LEU A 178 -10.69 -0.77 29.77
N CYS A 179 -10.13 0.43 29.63
CA CYS A 179 -10.83 1.70 29.58
C CYS A 179 -11.92 1.77 28.49
N GLU A 180 -11.80 0.94 27.45
CA GLU A 180 -12.73 0.86 26.33
C GLU A 180 -14.06 0.17 26.66
N VAL A 181 -14.10 -0.72 27.66
CA VAL A 181 -15.33 -1.46 28.03
C VAL A 181 -16.33 -0.57 28.78
N TYR A 182 -15.84 0.39 29.57
CA TYR A 182 -16.66 1.26 30.44
C TYR A 182 -17.01 2.62 29.84
N LYS A 183 -16.63 2.90 28.58
CA LYS A 183 -16.97 4.13 27.87
C LYS A 183 -18.36 4.13 27.21
N ARG A 184 -19.16 3.06 27.32
CA ARG A 184 -20.51 3.05 26.72
C ARG A 184 -21.39 4.09 27.42
N GLU A 185 -21.91 5.03 26.63
CA GLU A 185 -22.77 6.12 27.08
C GLU A 185 -23.91 5.58 27.95
N GLY A 186 -23.93 6.00 29.22
CA GLY A 186 -24.91 5.57 30.23
C GLY A 186 -24.41 4.58 31.28
N GLY A 187 -23.18 4.05 31.17
CA GLY A 187 -22.54 3.27 32.24
C GLY A 187 -21.93 4.13 33.35
N PRO A 188 -21.77 3.62 34.60
CA PRO A 188 -21.04 4.32 35.64
C PRO A 188 -19.60 4.61 35.16
N ARG A 189 -19.22 5.89 35.12
CA ARG A 189 -17.90 6.32 34.63
C ARG A 189 -16.81 5.67 35.48
N LEU A 190 -15.96 4.85 34.86
CA LEU A 190 -14.90 4.10 35.56
C LEU A 190 -13.87 5.03 36.23
N CYS A 191 -13.55 6.14 35.57
CA CYS A 191 -12.73 7.24 36.08
C CYS A 191 -13.49 8.55 35.89
N ALA A 192 -13.29 9.51 36.79
CA ALA A 192 -13.88 10.85 36.65
C ALA A 192 -13.42 11.56 35.37
N HIS A 193 -12.18 11.30 34.92
CA HIS A 193 -11.61 11.95 33.73
C HIS A 193 -10.91 10.97 32.78
N ALA A 194 -9.60 10.74 32.94
CA ALA A 194 -8.83 9.86 32.06
C ALA A 194 -8.65 8.47 32.68
N CYS A 195 -8.61 7.45 31.82
CA CYS A 195 -8.35 6.06 32.18
C CYS A 195 -7.17 5.56 31.33
N VAL A 196 -6.23 4.86 31.95
CA VAL A 196 -5.02 4.32 31.30
C VAL A 196 -4.93 2.82 31.55
N ASN A 197 -4.88 2.03 30.48
CA ASN A 197 -4.70 0.57 30.55
C ASN A 197 -3.29 0.21 31.04
N LEU A 198 -3.21 -0.84 31.85
CA LEU A 198 -1.99 -1.50 32.31
C LEU A 198 -2.10 -3.00 32.02
N PRO A 199 -0.99 -3.76 31.95
CA PRO A 199 -1.06 -5.21 31.85
C PRO A 199 -1.86 -5.80 33.02
N GLY A 200 -3.01 -6.40 32.73
CA GLY A 200 -3.92 -6.97 33.73
C GLY A 200 -4.65 -5.97 34.65
N SER A 201 -4.53 -4.65 34.42
CA SER A 201 -5.13 -3.63 35.29
C SER A 201 -5.37 -2.29 34.56
N TYR A 202 -5.78 -1.26 35.30
CA TYR A 202 -5.89 0.11 34.82
C TYR A 202 -5.56 1.08 35.96
N ARG A 203 -5.35 2.34 35.59
CA ARG A 203 -5.35 3.45 36.56
C ARG A 203 -6.12 4.64 36.01
N CYS A 204 -6.71 5.43 36.90
CA CYS A 204 -7.28 6.71 36.55
C CYS A 204 -6.20 7.81 36.57
N ALA A 205 -6.36 8.81 35.71
CA ALA A 205 -5.49 9.97 35.64
C ALA A 205 -6.33 11.25 35.58
N CYS A 206 -5.83 12.30 36.24
CA CYS A 206 -6.48 13.59 36.31
C CYS A 206 -5.84 14.59 35.33
N PRO A 207 -6.62 15.55 34.81
CA PRO A 207 -6.07 16.66 34.03
C PRO A 207 -5.15 17.54 34.90
N GLY A 208 -4.34 18.38 34.26
CA GLY A 208 -3.41 19.27 34.98
C GLY A 208 -4.14 20.17 35.99
N GLY A 209 -3.58 20.31 37.18
CA GLY A 209 -4.18 21.07 38.30
C GLY A 209 -5.17 20.27 39.15
N TYR A 210 -5.33 18.98 38.91
CA TYR A 210 -6.19 18.08 39.70
C TYR A 210 -5.40 16.89 40.23
N VAL A 211 -5.73 16.48 41.46
CA VAL A 211 -5.13 15.34 42.17
C VAL A 211 -6.14 14.20 42.23
N LEU A 212 -5.66 12.97 42.05
CA LEU A 212 -6.48 11.76 42.20
C LEU A 212 -6.74 11.51 43.69
N LEU A 213 -8.01 11.39 44.04
CA LEU A 213 -8.43 11.11 45.42
C LEU A 213 -8.10 9.67 45.83
N GLY A 214 -8.17 9.39 47.13
CA GLY A 214 -7.86 8.08 47.71
C GLY A 214 -8.77 6.94 47.22
N ASP A 215 -9.90 7.26 46.59
CA ASP A 215 -10.77 6.29 45.93
C ASP A 215 -10.22 5.76 44.60
N GLY A 216 -9.11 6.34 44.11
CA GLY A 216 -8.42 5.95 42.87
C GLY A 216 -9.21 6.27 41.59
N LYS A 217 -10.30 7.05 41.69
CA LYS A 217 -11.25 7.28 40.59
C LYS A 217 -11.62 8.75 40.39
N SER A 218 -11.69 9.50 41.48
CA SER A 218 -12.16 10.89 41.48
C SER A 218 -11.01 11.88 41.41
N CYS A 219 -11.23 13.02 40.76
CA CYS A 219 -10.24 14.08 40.61
C CYS A 219 -10.70 15.33 41.36
N GLU A 220 -9.83 15.90 42.17
CA GLU A 220 -10.10 17.13 42.93
C GLU A 220 -9.04 18.19 42.64
N GLY A 221 -9.48 19.43 42.44
CA GLY A 221 -8.60 20.57 42.20
C GLY A 221 -7.99 21.12 43.51
N GLU A 222 -6.98 21.97 43.39
CA GLU A 222 -6.25 22.55 44.53
C GLU A 222 -7.17 23.28 45.53
N GLU A 223 -8.23 23.95 45.07
CA GLU A 223 -9.23 24.63 45.91
C GLU A 223 -10.12 23.66 46.74
N GLY A 224 -10.25 22.41 46.30
CA GLY A 224 -10.98 21.37 47.03
C GLY A 224 -10.12 20.73 48.12
N LEU A 225 -8.85 20.46 47.78
CA LEU A 225 -7.92 19.82 48.70
C LEU A 225 -7.61 20.68 49.94
N GLU A 226 -7.53 22.00 49.78
CA GLU A 226 -7.33 22.93 50.90
C GLU A 226 -8.53 22.96 51.85
N ARG A 227 -9.75 22.85 51.32
CA ARG A 227 -10.96 22.70 52.15
C ARG A 227 -10.93 21.39 52.95
N HIS A 228 -10.52 20.28 52.33
CA HIS A 228 -10.37 19.01 53.05
C HIS A 228 -9.33 19.09 54.17
N ARG A 229 -8.18 19.76 53.93
CA ARG A 229 -7.18 20.00 54.96
C ARG A 229 -7.73 20.83 56.12
N LEU A 230 -8.37 21.97 55.82
CA LEU A 230 -8.96 22.83 56.85
C LEU A 230 -10.06 22.11 57.65
N THR A 231 -10.88 21.29 57.00
CA THR A 231 -11.88 20.46 57.70
C THR A 231 -11.23 19.36 58.57
N ALA A 232 -10.17 18.71 58.10
CA ALA A 232 -9.46 17.69 58.87
C ALA A 232 -8.74 18.30 60.08
N PHE A 233 -8.14 19.48 59.93
CA PHE A 233 -7.58 20.24 61.05
C PHE A 233 -8.67 20.67 62.05
N SER A 234 -9.83 21.12 61.57
CA SER A 234 -10.97 21.45 62.44
C SER A 234 -11.51 20.23 63.19
N GLN A 235 -11.57 19.05 62.55
CA GLN A 235 -12.04 17.81 63.17
C GLN A 235 -11.04 17.26 64.20
N LEU A 236 -9.74 17.35 63.93
CA LEU A 236 -8.70 17.00 64.90
C LEU A 236 -8.69 17.95 66.11
N ALA A 237 -8.93 19.24 65.90
CA ALA A 237 -9.04 20.22 66.99
C ALA A 237 -10.24 19.93 67.91
N GLN A 238 -11.36 19.41 67.38
CA GLN A 238 -12.53 18.99 68.17
C GLN A 238 -12.33 17.68 68.95
N LEU A 239 -11.30 16.89 68.62
CA LEU A 239 -10.96 15.66 69.34
C LEU A 239 -9.87 15.88 70.40
N LEU A 240 -9.19 17.03 70.36
CA LEU A 240 -8.12 17.41 71.28
C LEU A 240 -8.60 18.39 72.37
N PHE A 241 -9.87 18.78 72.36
CA PHE A 241 -10.59 19.56 73.37
C PHE A 241 -11.89 18.85 73.77
#